data_AF-A0A089L0S3-F1
#
_entry.id   AF-A0A089L0S3-F1
#
_cell.length_a   1.000
_cell.length_b   1.000
_cell.length_c   1.000
_cell.angle_alpha   90.00
_cell.angle_beta   90.00
_cell.angle_gamma   90.00
#
_symmetry.space_group_name_H-M   'P 1'
#
loop_
_entity.id
_entity.type
_entity.pdbx_description
1 polymer ?
#
loop_
_entity_poly.entity_id
_entity_poly.type
_entity_poly.pdbx_seq_one_letter_code
_entity_poly.pdbx_strand_id
1 'polypeptide(L)'
;MSNKVDYQGELDEIRMALGYDFISLALAEPAEYDYVIRWKYASGNTNERYKRIVLQSGRGIAGIVFKTGKPFLLPSVEKDVQPDSLFTFPITKMENLSSIAAVPVWSDARVAGVLLGGFRGERQVTPEMVQALEFTARRGIGDLNGKELLLS
;
A
#
# COMPACT_ATOMS: atom_id res chain seq x y z
N MET A 1 -29.10 4.51 6.45
CA MET A 1 -28.30 5.49 5.68
C MET A 1 -26.85 5.01 5.78
N SER A 2 -26.29 4.47 4.70
CA SER A 2 -24.90 3.97 4.74
C SER A 2 -23.98 5.19 4.76
N ASN A 3 -23.34 5.46 5.89
CA ASN A 3 -22.27 6.45 5.94
C ASN A 3 -21.15 5.89 5.06
N LYS A 4 -21.01 6.42 3.84
CA LYS A 4 -20.01 5.91 2.90
C LYS A 4 -18.66 6.41 3.38
N VAL A 5 -17.80 5.50 3.82
CA VAL A 5 -16.44 5.83 4.22
C VAL A 5 -15.69 6.52 3.08
N ASP A 6 -15.07 7.65 3.40
CA ASP A 6 -14.31 8.46 2.47
C ASP A 6 -12.81 8.08 2.49
N TYR A 7 -12.51 6.88 1.98
CA TYR A 7 -11.13 6.43 1.81
C TYR A 7 -10.30 7.37 0.93
N GLN A 8 -10.94 8.09 -0.01
CA GLN A 8 -10.22 8.94 -0.95
C GLN A 8 -9.75 10.22 -0.27
N GLY A 9 -10.64 10.91 0.47
CA GLY A 9 -10.28 12.09 1.24
C GLY A 9 -9.19 11.80 2.28
N GLU A 10 -9.29 10.68 2.99
CA GLU A 10 -8.25 10.27 3.96
C GLU A 10 -6.89 10.03 3.28
N LEU A 11 -6.85 9.39 2.11
CA LEU A 11 -5.59 9.21 1.37
C LEU A 11 -4.98 10.53 0.90
N ASP A 12 -5.81 11.50 0.51
CA ASP A 12 -5.34 12.83 0.14
C ASP A 12 -4.68 13.53 1.34
N GLU A 13 -5.29 13.47 2.52
CA GLU A 13 -4.72 14.02 3.76
C GLU A 13 -3.44 13.30 4.18
N ILE A 14 -3.42 11.97 4.18
CA ILE A 14 -2.24 11.18 4.54
C ILE A 14 -1.08 11.49 3.59
N ARG A 15 -1.33 11.57 2.29
CA ARG A 15 -0.29 11.89 1.30
C ARG A 15 0.35 13.24 1.59
N MET A 16 -0.46 14.26 1.85
CA MET A 16 0.02 15.60 2.15
C MET A 16 0.79 15.65 3.47
N ALA A 17 0.28 14.98 4.51
CA ALA A 17 0.89 14.96 5.84
C ALA A 17 2.24 14.21 5.86
N LEU A 18 2.35 13.11 5.12
CA LEU A 18 3.57 12.29 5.08
C LEU A 18 4.54 12.69 3.96
N GLY A 19 4.13 13.58 3.05
CA GLY A 19 4.99 14.14 2.00
C GLY A 19 5.31 13.20 0.85
N TYR A 20 4.52 12.14 0.61
CA TYR A 20 4.72 11.24 -0.52
C TYR A 20 4.23 11.85 -1.85
N ASP A 21 4.91 11.52 -2.95
CA ASP A 21 4.42 11.87 -4.30
C ASP A 21 3.14 11.10 -4.65
N PHE A 22 3.02 9.89 -4.11
CA PHE A 22 1.95 8.95 -4.39
C PHE A 22 1.65 8.12 -3.14
N ILE A 23 0.36 7.94 -2.85
CA ILE A 23 -0.07 6.96 -1.86
C ILE A 23 -1.24 6.14 -2.44
N SER A 24 -1.34 4.86 -2.09
CA SER A 24 -2.44 4.02 -2.54
C SER A 24 -2.82 2.97 -1.50
N LEU A 25 -4.12 2.68 -1.45
CA LEU A 25 -4.69 1.65 -0.61
C LEU A 25 -5.13 0.47 -1.49
N ALA A 26 -4.50 -0.68 -1.26
CA ALA A 26 -4.98 -1.96 -1.75
C ALA A 26 -5.86 -2.64 -0.70
N LEU A 27 -6.97 -3.22 -1.13
CA LEU A 27 -7.85 -4.03 -0.28
C LEU A 27 -7.85 -5.47 -0.77
N ALA A 28 -7.85 -6.40 0.17
CA ALA A 28 -8.05 -7.81 -0.11
C ALA A 28 -9.55 -8.13 -0.15
N GLU A 29 -9.96 -8.89 -1.15
CA GLU A 29 -11.27 -9.53 -1.20
C GLU A 29 -11.31 -10.70 -0.20
N PRO A 30 -12.52 -11.09 0.28
CA PRO A 30 -12.68 -12.22 1.19
C PRO A 30 -12.06 -13.52 0.66
N ALA A 31 -11.85 -14.49 1.57
CA ALA A 31 -11.27 -15.80 1.24
C ALA A 31 -12.03 -16.55 0.15
N GLU A 32 -13.35 -16.32 0.04
CA GLU A 32 -14.23 -16.87 -1.00
C GLU A 32 -13.81 -16.46 -2.42
N TYR A 33 -13.01 -15.40 -2.54
CA TYR A 33 -12.44 -14.87 -3.78
C TYR A 33 -10.91 -15.01 -3.80
N ASP A 34 -10.37 -16.09 -3.23
CA ASP A 34 -8.94 -16.43 -3.24
C ASP A 34 -7.98 -15.33 -2.72
N TYR A 35 -8.48 -14.45 -1.84
CA TYR A 35 -7.73 -13.28 -1.35
C TYR A 35 -7.16 -12.43 -2.50
N VAL A 36 -7.98 -12.16 -3.52
CA VAL A 36 -7.63 -11.23 -4.59
C VAL A 36 -7.40 -9.83 -4.01
N ILE A 37 -6.24 -9.24 -4.31
CA ILE A 37 -5.83 -7.91 -3.84
C ILE A 37 -5.88 -6.93 -4.99
N ARG A 38 -6.54 -5.78 -4.78
CA ARG A 38 -6.67 -4.72 -5.78
C ARG A 38 -6.35 -3.37 -5.18
N TRP A 39 -5.63 -2.54 -5.91
CA TRP A 39 -5.49 -1.11 -5.60
C TRP A 39 -6.82 -0.41 -5.87
N LYS A 40 -7.52 -0.01 -4.81
CA LYS A 40 -8.87 0.57 -4.91
C LYS A 40 -8.81 2.10 -4.98
N TYR A 41 -7.92 2.70 -4.21
CA TYR A 41 -7.82 4.13 -4.04
C TYR A 41 -6.37 4.60 -4.16
N ALA A 42 -6.15 5.81 -4.65
CA ALA A 42 -4.84 6.41 -4.72
C ALA A 42 -4.95 7.94 -4.64
N SER A 43 -3.90 8.58 -4.13
CA SER A 43 -3.70 10.02 -4.19
C SER A 43 -2.35 10.32 -4.83
N GLY A 44 -2.27 11.39 -5.63
CA GLY A 44 -1.07 11.73 -6.40
C GLY A 44 -0.83 10.83 -7.61
N ASN A 45 -1.82 10.03 -8.02
CA ASN A 45 -1.76 9.20 -9.22
C ASN A 45 -1.80 10.08 -10.49
N THR A 46 -1.04 9.69 -11.49
CA THR A 46 -1.01 10.37 -12.81
C THR A 46 -2.08 9.86 -13.76
N ASN A 47 -2.63 8.69 -13.46
CA ASN A 47 -3.63 8.00 -14.26
C ASN A 47 -4.39 7.00 -13.38
N GLU A 48 -5.41 6.34 -13.93
CA GLU A 48 -6.19 5.34 -13.18
C GLU A 48 -5.85 3.88 -13.52
N ARG A 49 -4.77 3.62 -14.28
CA ARG A 49 -4.43 2.26 -14.71
C ARG A 49 -4.06 1.35 -13.54
N TYR A 50 -3.60 1.92 -12.41
CA TYR A 50 -3.33 1.18 -11.18
C TYR A 50 -4.54 0.33 -10.73
N LYS A 51 -5.77 0.78 -11.00
CA LYS A 51 -7.02 0.05 -10.67
C LYS A 51 -7.15 -1.28 -11.40
N ARG A 52 -6.42 -1.47 -12.51
CA ARG A 52 -6.42 -2.71 -13.32
C ARG A 52 -5.49 -3.78 -12.75
N ILE A 53 -4.62 -3.43 -11.82
CA ILE A 53 -3.72 -4.38 -11.18
C ILE A 53 -4.54 -5.30 -10.27
N VAL A 54 -4.39 -6.61 -10.50
CA VAL A 54 -4.95 -7.67 -9.68
C VAL A 54 -3.80 -8.54 -9.21
N LEU A 55 -3.68 -8.70 -7.89
CA LEU A 55 -2.60 -9.47 -7.28
C LEU A 55 -3.20 -10.60 -6.43
N GLN A 56 -2.44 -11.68 -6.32
CA GLN A 56 -2.70 -12.74 -5.36
C GLN A 56 -1.78 -12.58 -4.14
N SER A 57 -2.12 -13.24 -3.05
CA SER A 57 -1.24 -13.34 -1.86
C SER A 57 0.17 -13.78 -2.25
N GLY A 58 1.19 -13.06 -1.78
CA GLY A 58 2.61 -13.26 -2.10
C GLY A 58 3.06 -12.77 -3.48
N ARG A 59 2.20 -12.15 -4.29
CA ARG A 59 2.57 -11.60 -5.61
C ARG A 59 2.56 -10.07 -5.61
N GLY A 60 3.65 -9.49 -6.09
CA GLY A 60 3.85 -8.04 -6.06
C GLY A 60 3.93 -7.46 -4.66
N ILE A 61 4.11 -6.13 -4.55
CA ILE A 61 4.34 -5.47 -3.26
C ILE A 61 3.16 -5.69 -2.30
N ALA A 62 1.93 -5.43 -2.74
CA ALA A 62 0.75 -5.60 -1.90
C ALA A 62 0.52 -7.08 -1.51
N GLY A 63 0.72 -8.02 -2.43
CA GLY A 63 0.60 -9.45 -2.10
C GLY A 63 1.63 -9.92 -1.09
N ILE A 64 2.88 -9.43 -1.18
CA ILE A 64 3.94 -9.75 -0.22
C ILE A 64 3.57 -9.22 1.17
N VAL A 65 3.24 -7.93 1.29
CA VAL A 65 2.87 -7.31 2.59
C VAL A 65 1.64 -7.96 3.19
N PHE A 66 0.61 -8.23 2.38
CA PHE A 66 -0.60 -8.93 2.81
C PHE A 66 -0.29 -10.31 3.39
N LYS A 67 0.57 -11.08 2.71
CA LYS A 67 0.95 -12.44 3.13
C LYS A 67 1.78 -12.46 4.40
N THR A 68 2.71 -11.52 4.53
CA THR A 68 3.68 -11.52 5.64
C THR A 68 3.19 -10.77 6.87
N GLY A 69 2.25 -9.84 6.70
CA GLY A 69 1.86 -8.88 7.74
C GLY A 69 3.01 -7.96 8.16
N LYS A 70 4.04 -7.79 7.31
CA LYS A 70 5.24 -7.01 7.63
C LYS A 70 5.42 -5.84 6.66
N PRO A 71 5.95 -4.69 7.12
CA PRO A 71 6.38 -3.61 6.24
C PRO A 71 7.35 -4.09 5.16
N PHE A 72 7.28 -3.45 4.00
CA PHE A 72 8.16 -3.65 2.86
C PHE A 72 8.77 -2.31 2.45
N LEU A 73 10.08 -2.30 2.21
CA LEU A 73 10.84 -1.13 1.79
C LEU A 73 11.62 -1.46 0.52
N LEU A 74 11.49 -0.59 -0.48
CA LEU A 74 12.23 -0.64 -1.74
C LEU A 74 12.90 0.72 -1.98
N PRO A 75 14.17 0.90 -1.57
CA PRO A 75 14.86 2.20 -1.64
C PRO A 75 15.13 2.70 -3.07
N SER A 76 15.41 1.82 -4.03
CA SER A 76 15.58 2.16 -5.43
C SER A 76 15.08 1.02 -6.32
N VAL A 77 14.05 1.27 -7.11
CA VAL A 77 13.54 0.29 -8.08
C VAL A 77 14.62 -0.07 -9.10
N GLU A 78 15.41 0.90 -9.57
CA GLU A 78 16.47 0.68 -10.56
C GLU A 78 17.60 -0.22 -10.03
N LYS A 79 18.00 -0.03 -8.77
CA LYS A 79 19.15 -0.73 -8.17
C LYS A 79 18.79 -2.04 -7.48
N ASP A 80 17.60 -2.11 -6.90
CA ASP A 80 17.18 -3.21 -6.04
C ASP A 80 16.27 -4.22 -6.76
N VAL A 81 15.79 -3.90 -7.97
CA VAL A 81 14.97 -4.81 -8.79
C VAL A 81 15.68 -5.11 -10.10
N GLN A 82 15.88 -6.40 -10.38
CA GLN A 82 16.43 -6.83 -11.67
C GLN A 82 15.50 -6.39 -12.81
N PRO A 83 16.01 -5.90 -13.95
CA PRO A 83 15.20 -5.43 -15.08
C PRO A 83 14.15 -6.47 -15.53
N ASP A 84 14.57 -7.73 -15.62
CA ASP A 84 13.69 -8.84 -15.98
C ASP A 84 12.62 -9.14 -14.93
N SER A 85 12.75 -8.63 -13.71
CA SER A 85 11.78 -8.81 -12.62
C SER A 85 10.85 -7.61 -12.44
N LEU A 86 11.01 -6.51 -13.19
CA LEU A 86 10.17 -5.31 -13.04
C LEU A 86 8.68 -5.58 -13.22
N PHE A 87 8.32 -6.55 -14.06
CA PHE A 87 6.92 -6.93 -14.28
C PHE A 87 6.25 -7.48 -13.00
N THR A 88 7.03 -7.93 -12.01
CA THR A 88 6.51 -8.45 -10.74
C THR A 88 5.95 -7.34 -9.84
N PHE A 89 6.34 -6.07 -10.08
CA PHE A 89 5.88 -4.90 -9.32
C PHE A 89 5.15 -3.90 -10.23
N PRO A 90 3.96 -4.24 -10.76
CA PRO A 90 3.30 -3.43 -11.79
C PRO A 90 3.01 -1.98 -11.38
N ILE A 91 2.83 -1.71 -10.07
CA ILE A 91 2.57 -0.37 -9.55
C ILE A 91 3.76 0.59 -9.79
N THR A 92 5.00 0.10 -9.78
CA THR A 92 6.20 0.94 -10.02
C THR A 92 6.13 1.54 -11.42
N LYS A 93 5.85 0.72 -12.42
CA LYS A 93 5.77 1.13 -13.82
C LYS A 93 4.53 1.98 -14.12
N MET A 94 3.39 1.69 -13.50
CA MET A 94 2.15 2.42 -13.78
C MET A 94 2.18 3.86 -13.28
N GLU A 95 2.90 4.13 -12.19
CA GLU A 95 2.98 5.45 -11.55
C GLU A 95 4.39 6.08 -11.56
N ASN A 96 5.33 5.44 -12.27
CA ASN A 96 6.73 5.85 -12.37
C ASN A 96 7.40 6.03 -11.01
N LEU A 97 7.17 5.08 -10.10
CA LEU A 97 7.75 5.09 -8.76
C LEU A 97 9.16 4.51 -8.79
N SER A 98 10.07 5.19 -8.11
CA SER A 98 11.49 4.85 -8.02
C SER A 98 11.89 4.46 -6.60
N SER A 99 11.12 4.83 -5.57
CA SER A 99 11.29 4.33 -4.20
C SER A 99 9.93 4.16 -3.51
N ILE A 100 9.79 3.11 -2.69
CA ILE A 100 8.49 2.65 -2.15
C ILE A 100 8.62 2.18 -0.70
N ALA A 101 7.63 2.55 0.12
CA ALA A 101 7.28 1.88 1.37
C ALA A 101 5.88 1.30 1.26
N ALA A 102 5.65 0.13 1.84
CA ALA A 102 4.32 -0.43 2.00
C ALA A 102 4.16 -1.09 3.37
N VAL A 103 3.01 -0.88 4.01
CA VAL A 103 2.71 -1.37 5.36
C VAL A 103 1.35 -2.09 5.38
N PRO A 104 1.18 -3.12 6.23
CA PRO A 104 -0.10 -3.79 6.37
C PRO A 104 -1.13 -2.84 7.01
N VAL A 105 -2.38 -2.93 6.55
CA VAL A 105 -3.52 -2.29 7.20
C VAL A 105 -4.38 -3.38 7.82
N TRP A 106 -4.61 -3.28 9.13
CA TRP A 106 -5.30 -4.30 9.91
C TRP A 106 -6.78 -3.97 10.09
N SER A 107 -7.61 -5.02 10.11
CA SER A 107 -8.99 -4.99 10.57
C SER A 107 -9.28 -6.28 11.31
N ASP A 108 -9.72 -6.16 12.56
CA ASP A 108 -10.11 -7.31 13.40
C ASP A 108 -9.10 -8.45 13.38
N ALA A 109 -7.84 -8.14 13.72
CA ALA A 109 -6.73 -9.10 13.80
C ALA A 109 -6.28 -9.73 12.48
N ARG A 110 -6.78 -9.26 11.33
CA ARG A 110 -6.35 -9.72 10.01
C ARG A 110 -5.82 -8.56 9.20
N VAL A 111 -4.81 -8.84 8.37
CA VAL A 111 -4.41 -7.87 7.35
C VAL A 111 -5.57 -7.79 6.35
N ALA A 112 -6.18 -6.62 6.26
CA ALA A 112 -7.33 -6.35 5.38
C ALA A 112 -6.90 -5.63 4.09
N GLY A 113 -5.72 -5.00 4.13
CA GLY A 113 -5.21 -4.25 3.00
C GLY A 113 -3.74 -3.87 3.17
N VAL A 114 -3.27 -3.05 2.24
CA VAL A 114 -1.91 -2.54 2.20
C VAL A 114 -1.95 -1.06 1.85
N LEU A 115 -1.30 -0.25 2.69
CA LEU A 115 -1.05 1.16 2.40
C LEU A 115 0.35 1.27 1.81
N LEU A 116 0.45 1.84 0.62
CA LEU A 116 1.73 2.05 -0.09
C LEU A 116 1.96 3.54 -0.26
N GLY A 117 3.13 4.02 0.17
CA GLY A 117 3.65 5.34 -0.15
C GLY A 117 4.84 5.21 -1.10
N GLY A 118 4.94 6.09 -2.09
CA GLY A 118 6.02 6.06 -3.07
C GLY A 118 6.43 7.43 -3.57
N PHE A 119 7.65 7.48 -4.08
CA PHE A 119 8.23 8.64 -4.75
C PHE A 119 8.67 8.32 -6.17
N ARG A 120 8.66 9.33 -7.02
CA ARG A 120 9.19 9.23 -8.40
C ARG A 120 10.69 9.44 -8.46
N GLY A 121 11.31 10.01 -7.44
CA GLY A 121 12.75 10.05 -7.24
C GLY A 121 13.30 8.83 -6.49
N GLU A 122 14.59 8.55 -6.71
CA GLU A 122 15.28 7.44 -6.04
C GLU A 122 15.63 7.76 -4.58
N ARG A 123 15.66 6.73 -3.72
CA ARG A 123 16.19 6.79 -2.34
C ARG A 123 15.56 7.89 -1.48
N GLN A 124 14.30 8.21 -1.74
CA GLN A 124 13.57 9.23 -0.97
C GLN A 124 12.83 8.65 0.22
N VAL A 125 12.45 7.36 0.15
CA VAL A 125 11.83 6.68 1.29
C VAL A 125 12.88 6.41 2.37
N THR A 126 12.69 6.99 3.55
CA THR A 126 13.52 6.75 4.74
C THR A 126 12.86 5.79 5.72
N PRO A 127 13.62 5.18 6.64
CA PRO A 127 13.04 4.36 7.72
C PRO A 127 12.00 5.11 8.58
N GLU A 128 12.20 6.40 8.81
CA GLU A 128 11.27 7.25 9.57
C GLU A 128 9.94 7.42 8.83
N MET A 129 9.99 7.55 7.50
CA MET A 129 8.77 7.61 6.67
C MET A 129 8.00 6.29 6.68
N VAL A 130 8.71 5.15 6.74
CA VAL A 130 8.08 3.83 6.89
C VAL A 130 7.38 3.73 8.25
N GLN A 131 8.04 4.15 9.33
CA GLN A 131 7.45 4.16 10.67
C GLN A 131 6.24 5.09 10.77
N ALA A 132 6.30 6.28 10.15
CA ALA A 132 5.17 7.21 10.10
C ALA A 132 3.97 6.64 9.31
N LEU A 133 4.26 5.94 8.19
CA LEU A 133 3.26 5.25 7.40
C LEU A 133 2.60 4.11 8.19
N GLU A 134 3.39 3.33 8.94
CA GLU A 134 2.90 2.26 9.80
C GLU A 134 2.06 2.80 10.95
N PHE A 135 2.51 3.86 11.62
CA PHE A 135 1.75 4.53 12.68
C PHE A 135 0.39 5.04 12.16
N THR A 136 0.37 5.59 10.95
CA THR A 136 -0.87 6.02 10.29
C THR A 136 -1.80 4.83 10.05
N ALA A 137 -1.30 3.73 9.48
CA ALA A 137 -2.09 2.53 9.24
C ALA A 137 -2.69 1.92 10.53
N ARG A 138 -1.96 1.99 11.65
CA ARG A 138 -2.41 1.49 12.97
C ARG A 138 -3.50 2.35 13.61
N ARG A 139 -3.59 3.64 13.27
CA ARG A 139 -4.70 4.51 13.72
C ARG A 139 -6.02 4.19 13.03
N GLY A 140 -5.95 3.43 11.94
CA GLY A 140 -7.07 3.10 11.10
C GLY A 140 -7.19 4.03 9.90
N ILE A 141 -7.84 3.51 8.85
CA ILE A 141 -8.12 4.21 7.60
C ILE A 141 -9.55 3.84 7.22
N GLY A 142 -10.46 4.79 7.28
CA GLY A 142 -11.88 4.52 7.07
C GLY A 142 -12.46 3.51 8.07
N ASP A 143 -13.07 2.42 7.56
CA ASP A 143 -13.61 1.33 8.40
C ASP A 143 -12.52 0.38 8.91
N LEU A 144 -11.29 0.47 8.39
CA LEU A 144 -10.19 -0.39 8.82
C LEU A 144 -9.69 0.11 10.17
N ASN A 145 -10.01 -0.63 11.24
CA ASN A 145 -9.78 -0.17 12.61
C ASN A 145 -8.32 -0.18 13.07
N GLY A 146 -7.38 -0.68 12.24
CA GLY A 146 -5.95 -0.69 12.51
C GLY A 146 -5.51 -1.65 13.62
N LYS A 147 -6.44 -2.42 14.22
CA LYS A 147 -6.16 -3.32 15.35
C LYS A 147 -5.52 -4.62 14.88
N GLU A 148 -4.22 -4.72 15.12
CA GLU A 148 -3.49 -5.98 15.16
C GLU A 148 -3.78 -6.70 16.49
N LEU A 149 -3.95 -8.03 16.48
CA LEU A 149 -4.06 -8.78 17.73
C LEU A 149 -2.68 -8.85 18.37
N LEU A 150 -2.41 -7.94 19.29
CA LEU A 150 -1.28 -8.11 20.20
C LEU A 150 -1.68 -9.20 21.20
N LEU A 151 -1.20 -10.42 20.97
CA LEU A 151 -1.15 -11.41 22.04
C LEU A 151 -0.23 -10.83 23.12
N SER A 152 -0.84 -10.29 24.16
CA SER A 152 -0.20 -9.86 25.42
C SER A 152 0.49 -11.02 26.10
#